data_AF-A0A919XJ37-F1
#
_entry.id   AF-A0A919XJ37-F1
#
_cell.length_a   1.000
_cell.length_b   1.000
_cell.length_c   1.000
_cell.angle_alpha   90.00
_cell.angle_beta   90.00
_cell.angle_gamma   90.00
#
_symmetry.space_group_name_H-M   'P 1'
#
loop_
_entity.id
_entity.type
_entity.pdbx_description
1 polymer ?
#
loop_
_entity_poly.entity_id
_entity_poly.type
_entity_poly.pdbx_seq_one_letter_code
_entity_poly.pdbx_strand_id
1 'polypeptide(L)'
;MNTTTLCDIRVKSQLALLLYDFYINEVVCYWKCSEYKRKLLNELKDKGIIGFESTLFSRQETDYINYTLNKSQFNNGLDLRNKYSHIQPNIENDKEIHNQNYLILLRIFILTVIKINDDFCTKRDFKQ
;
A
#
# COMPACT_ATOMS: atom_id res chain seq x y z
N MET A 1 -40.49 -6.52 12.99
CA MET A 1 -39.30 -5.66 12.77
C MET A 1 -39.40 -5.11 11.36
N ASN A 2 -39.33 -3.79 11.19
CA ASN A 2 -39.58 -3.15 9.91
C ASN A 2 -38.32 -3.16 9.04
N THR A 3 -38.50 -3.19 7.71
CA THR A 3 -37.42 -3.25 6.72
C THR A 3 -36.40 -2.11 6.88
N THR A 4 -36.85 -0.92 7.31
CA THR A 4 -36.01 0.24 7.59
C THR A 4 -35.01 -0.01 8.72
N THR A 5 -35.47 -0.58 9.84
CA THR A 5 -34.60 -0.86 11.00
C THR A 5 -33.53 -1.92 10.72
N LEU A 6 -33.83 -2.90 9.85
CA LEU A 6 -32.85 -3.90 9.43
C LEU A 6 -31.79 -3.31 8.47
N CYS A 7 -32.20 -2.37 7.62
CA CYS A 7 -31.29 -1.66 6.72
C CYS A 7 -30.28 -0.81 7.52
N ASP A 8 -30.74 -0.07 8.52
CA ASP A 8 -29.89 0.80 9.34
C ASP A 8 -28.86 0.01 10.17
N ILE A 9 -29.24 -1.14 10.73
CA ILE A 9 -28.31 -2.03 11.46
C ILE A 9 -27.25 -2.59 10.50
N ARG A 10 -27.66 -2.99 9.29
CA ARG A 10 -26.75 -3.52 8.27
C ARG A 10 -25.78 -2.45 7.76
N VAL A 11 -26.19 -1.20 7.64
CA VAL A 11 -25.31 -0.09 7.23
C VAL A 11 -24.26 0.19 8.31
N LYS A 12 -24.69 0.29 9.57
CA LYS A 12 -23.77 0.54 10.70
C LYS A 12 -22.73 -0.56 10.85
N SER A 13 -23.09 -1.83 10.66
CA SER A 13 -22.14 -2.94 10.74
C SER A 13 -21.11 -2.91 9.62
N GLN A 14 -21.48 -2.52 8.41
CA GLN A 14 -20.54 -2.41 7.28
C GLN A 14 -19.57 -1.23 7.43
N LEU A 15 -20.03 -0.10 7.96
CA LEU A 15 -19.14 1.02 8.28
C LEU A 15 -18.12 0.60 9.35
N ALA A 16 -18.54 -0.11 10.40
CA ALA A 16 -17.62 -0.61 11.41
C ALA A 16 -16.56 -1.55 10.81
N LEU A 17 -16.95 -2.45 9.91
CA LEU A 17 -16.01 -3.33 9.19
C LEU A 17 -15.02 -2.55 8.32
N LEU A 18 -15.49 -1.50 7.63
CA LEU A 18 -14.62 -0.66 6.81
C LEU A 18 -13.63 0.15 7.66
N LEU A 19 -14.09 0.71 8.78
CA LEU A 19 -13.21 1.42 9.72
C LEU A 19 -12.19 0.49 10.36
N TYR A 20 -12.58 -0.75 10.66
CA TYR A 20 -11.65 -1.78 11.13
C TYR A 20 -10.62 -2.13 10.05
N ASP A 21 -11.03 -2.24 8.79
CA ASP A 21 -10.13 -2.48 7.65
C ASP A 21 -9.10 -1.35 7.51
N PHE A 22 -9.54 -0.09 7.59
CA PHE A 22 -8.64 1.06 7.63
C PHE A 22 -7.72 1.07 8.86
N TYR A 23 -8.19 0.63 10.02
CA TYR A 23 -7.35 0.56 11.22
C TYR A 23 -6.22 -0.46 11.07
N ILE A 24 -6.47 -1.61 10.43
CA ILE A 24 -5.47 -2.67 10.24
C ILE A 24 -4.54 -2.38 9.06
N ASN A 25 -5.10 -1.94 7.93
CA ASN A 25 -4.36 -1.83 6.67
C ASN A 25 -3.94 -0.40 6.33
N GLU A 26 -4.47 0.61 7.03
CA GLU A 26 -4.32 2.06 6.79
C GLU A 26 -4.88 2.56 5.45
N VAL A 27 -4.90 1.70 4.43
CA VAL A 27 -5.37 1.98 3.07
C VAL A 27 -6.22 0.82 2.56
N VAL A 28 -7.14 1.13 1.65
CA VAL A 28 -8.03 0.15 1.02
C VAL A 28 -7.97 0.30 -0.49
N CYS A 29 -7.88 -0.82 -1.22
CA CYS A 29 -7.98 -0.82 -2.67
C CYS A 29 -9.45 -0.68 -3.10
N TYR A 30 -9.82 0.49 -3.61
CA TYR A 30 -11.19 0.80 -4.04
C TYR A 30 -11.74 -0.23 -5.04
N TRP A 31 -10.91 -0.63 -5.99
CA TRP A 31 -11.29 -1.59 -7.04
C TRP A 31 -11.44 -3.02 -6.50
N LYS A 32 -10.83 -3.38 -5.38
CA LYS A 32 -11.07 -4.72 -4.80
C LYS A 32 -12.28 -4.78 -3.88
N CYS A 33 -12.98 -3.66 -3.71
CA CYS A 33 -14.15 -3.59 -2.85
C CYS A 33 -15.44 -3.98 -3.59
N SER A 34 -16.37 -4.61 -2.84
CA SER A 34 -17.73 -4.83 -3.32
C SER A 34 -18.42 -3.51 -3.68
N GLU A 35 -19.43 -3.55 -4.55
CA GLU A 35 -20.19 -2.35 -4.94
C GLU A 35 -20.73 -1.56 -3.74
N TYR A 36 -21.22 -2.27 -2.73
CA TYR A 36 -21.71 -1.65 -1.50
C TYR A 36 -20.61 -0.89 -0.75
N LYS A 37 -19.44 -1.51 -0.55
CA LYS A 37 -18.29 -0.85 0.08
C LYS A 37 -17.82 0.35 -0.74
N ARG A 38 -17.83 0.26 -2.08
CA ARG A 38 -17.49 1.38 -2.98
C ARG A 38 -18.46 2.56 -2.83
N LYS A 39 -19.77 2.31 -2.71
CA LYS A 39 -20.75 3.36 -2.40
C LYS A 39 -20.44 4.07 -1.08
N LEU A 40 -20.17 3.30 -0.02
CA LEU A 40 -19.81 3.86 1.27
C LEU A 40 -18.50 4.68 1.22
N LEU A 41 -17.48 4.19 0.51
CA LEU A 41 -16.24 4.92 0.28
C LEU A 41 -16.48 6.25 -0.44
N ASN A 42 -17.36 6.27 -1.45
CA ASN A 42 -17.73 7.51 -2.15
C ASN A 42 -18.44 8.49 -1.20
N GLU A 43 -19.38 8.02 -0.36
CA GLU A 43 -20.03 8.88 0.65
C GLU A 43 -19.03 9.46 1.66
N LEU A 44 -18.04 8.67 2.10
CA LEU A 44 -16.98 9.14 3.00
C LEU A 44 -16.07 10.17 2.34
N LYS A 45 -15.79 9.99 1.03
CA LYS A 45 -15.04 10.95 0.24
C LYS A 45 -15.81 12.26 0.06
N ASP A 46 -17.10 12.19 -0.26
CA ASP A 46 -17.95 13.39 -0.43
C ASP A 46 -18.08 14.19 0.87
N LYS A 47 -17.98 13.50 2.02
CA LYS A 47 -17.90 14.11 3.36
C LYS A 47 -16.51 14.64 3.73
N GLY A 48 -15.50 14.44 2.88
CA GLY A 48 -14.12 14.86 3.14
C GLY A 48 -13.39 14.07 4.23
N ILE A 49 -13.86 12.87 4.60
CA ILE A 49 -13.28 12.05 5.67
C ILE A 49 -12.07 11.26 5.15
N ILE A 50 -12.09 10.86 3.87
CA ILE A 50 -11.03 10.09 3.22
C ILE A 50 -10.61 10.73 1.91
N GLY A 51 -9.37 10.45 1.49
CA GLY A 51 -8.85 10.79 0.16
C GLY A 51 -8.70 9.57 -0.73
N PHE A 52 -8.70 9.78 -2.06
CA PHE A 52 -8.32 8.75 -3.03
C PHE A 52 -7.00 9.13 -3.69
N GLU A 53 -6.18 8.11 -3.95
CA GLU A 53 -4.94 8.22 -4.70
C GLU A 53 -4.93 7.18 -5.81
N SER A 54 -4.19 7.47 -6.88
CA SER A 54 -4.06 6.61 -8.06
C SER A 54 -2.62 6.16 -8.29
N THR A 55 -1.79 6.21 -7.26
CA THR A 55 -0.41 5.70 -7.30
C THR A 55 -0.42 4.18 -7.16
N LEU A 56 0.58 3.51 -7.74
CA LEU A 56 0.73 2.07 -7.61
C LEU A 56 0.95 1.67 -6.15
N PHE A 57 1.78 2.42 -5.43
CA PHE A 57 2.10 2.22 -4.02
C PHE A 57 1.31 3.19 -3.14
N SER A 58 0.94 2.75 -1.94
CA SER A 58 0.44 3.65 -0.91
C SER A 58 1.55 4.59 -0.42
N ARG A 59 1.18 5.62 0.36
CA ARG A 59 2.14 6.51 1.01
C ARG A 59 3.09 5.72 1.90
N GLN A 60 2.57 4.81 2.73
CA GLN A 60 3.34 3.98 3.65
C GLN A 60 4.33 3.07 2.90
N GLU A 61 3.90 2.47 1.79
CA GLU A 61 4.79 1.64 0.95
C GLU A 61 5.87 2.48 0.28
N THR A 62 5.51 3.68 -0.20
CA THR A 62 6.45 4.64 -0.78
C THR A 62 7.48 5.06 0.26
N ASP A 63 7.05 5.37 1.49
CA ASP A 63 7.91 5.74 2.61
C ASP A 63 8.86 4.60 2.97
N TYR A 64 8.38 3.35 3.01
CA TYR A 64 9.22 2.17 3.24
C TYR A 64 10.27 1.97 2.13
N ILE A 65 9.88 2.11 0.87
CA ILE A 65 10.79 2.00 -0.27
C ILE A 65 11.81 3.14 -0.24
N ASN A 66 11.38 4.37 0.05
CA ASN A 66 12.26 5.52 0.19
C ASN A 66 13.26 5.30 1.33
N TYR A 67 12.80 4.93 2.52
CA TYR A 67 13.66 4.59 3.66
C TYR A 67 14.72 3.54 3.30
N THR A 68 14.35 2.54 2.50
CA THR A 68 15.25 1.45 2.12
C THR A 68 16.26 1.88 1.05
N LEU A 69 15.79 2.57 0.01
CA LEU A 69 16.61 2.85 -1.17
C LEU A 69 17.38 4.16 -1.07
N ASN A 70 16.83 5.20 -0.43
CA ASN A 70 17.39 6.55 -0.45
C ASN A 70 17.30 7.25 0.93
N LYS A 71 17.97 8.40 1.06
CA LYS A 71 17.85 9.29 2.22
C LYS A 71 17.10 10.58 1.92
N SER A 72 16.15 10.56 0.99
CA SER A 72 15.43 11.79 0.61
C SER A 72 14.51 12.32 1.72
N GLN A 73 13.93 11.41 2.52
CA GLN A 73 12.94 11.73 3.55
C GLN A 73 13.37 11.31 4.97
N PHE A 74 14.23 10.29 5.10
CA PHE A 74 14.63 9.71 6.39
C PHE A 74 16.15 9.76 6.58
N ASN A 75 16.62 10.44 7.64
CA ASN A 75 18.05 10.58 7.92
C ASN A 75 18.74 9.26 8.29
N ASN A 76 17.98 8.32 8.85
CA ASN A 76 18.42 6.98 9.26
C ASN A 76 18.09 5.88 8.23
N GLY A 77 17.72 6.24 7.00
CA GLY A 77 17.46 5.26 5.94
C GLY A 77 18.67 4.38 5.60
N LEU A 78 18.42 3.19 5.07
CA LEU A 78 19.45 2.22 4.67
C LEU A 78 20.31 2.74 3.51
N ASP A 79 19.74 3.62 2.68
CA ASP A 79 20.41 4.34 1.60
C ASP A 79 21.09 3.43 0.57
N LEU A 80 20.48 2.26 0.31
CA LEU A 80 21.11 1.22 -0.50
C LEU A 80 21.44 1.71 -1.90
N ARG A 81 20.56 2.49 -2.54
CA ARG A 81 20.83 3.04 -3.88
C ARG A 81 22.10 3.88 -3.88
N ASN A 82 22.27 4.78 -2.91
CA ASN A 82 23.43 5.66 -2.88
C ASN A 82 24.70 4.88 -2.53
N LYS A 83 24.62 3.93 -1.59
CA LYS A 83 25.74 3.05 -1.20
C LYS A 83 26.29 2.21 -2.35
N TYR A 84 25.42 1.72 -3.24
CA TYR A 84 25.83 0.90 -4.38
C TYR A 84 26.08 1.72 -5.66
N SER A 85 25.47 2.91 -5.81
CA SER A 85 25.72 3.79 -6.96
C SER A 85 27.00 4.60 -6.81
N HIS A 86 27.37 4.96 -5.59
CA HIS A 86 28.64 5.59 -5.27
C HIS A 86 29.51 4.56 -4.56
N ILE A 87 30.55 4.08 -5.22
CA ILE A 87 31.51 3.10 -4.67
C ILE A 87 32.04 3.65 -3.34
N GLN A 88 31.49 3.20 -2.21
CA GLN A 88 32.02 3.55 -0.90
C GLN A 88 33.21 2.64 -0.60
N PRO A 89 34.38 3.19 -0.29
CA PRO A 89 35.65 2.46 -0.23
C PRO A 89 35.73 1.36 0.84
N ASN A 90 34.73 1.21 1.72
CA ASN A 90 34.75 0.29 2.85
C ASN A 90 33.63 -0.76 2.85
N ILE A 91 32.81 -0.84 1.79
CA ILE A 91 31.69 -1.78 1.72
C ILE A 91 32.17 -3.22 1.39
N GLU A 92 33.30 -3.37 0.70
CA GLU A 92 33.76 -4.65 0.12
C GLU A 92 34.05 -5.79 1.11
N ASN A 93 34.19 -5.50 2.41
CA ASN A 93 34.68 -6.50 3.37
C ASN A 93 33.62 -7.25 4.18
N ASP A 94 32.33 -6.93 4.03
CA ASP A 94 31.27 -7.59 4.81
C ASP A 94 30.25 -8.32 3.93
N LYS A 95 30.62 -9.55 3.52
CA LYS A 95 29.83 -10.43 2.65
C LYS A 95 28.41 -10.67 3.16
N GLU A 96 28.22 -10.68 4.49
CA GLU A 96 26.91 -10.91 5.09
C GLU A 96 25.98 -9.71 4.89
N ILE A 97 26.49 -8.48 5.10
CA ILE A 97 25.75 -7.25 4.84
C ILE A 97 25.34 -7.16 3.36
N HIS A 98 26.24 -7.52 2.45
CA HIS A 98 25.92 -7.58 1.02
C HIS A 98 24.81 -8.55 0.68
N ASN A 99 24.85 -9.75 1.27
CA ASN A 99 23.82 -10.75 1.06
C ASN A 99 22.46 -10.26 1.59
N GLN A 100 22.42 -9.67 2.77
CA GLN A 100 21.20 -9.09 3.33
C GLN A 100 20.64 -7.97 2.45
N ASN A 101 21.48 -7.03 2.01
CA ASN A 101 21.07 -5.95 1.10
C ASN A 101 20.53 -6.48 -0.23
N TYR A 102 21.17 -7.50 -0.80
CA TYR A 102 20.70 -8.17 -2.01
C TYR A 102 19.30 -8.76 -1.82
N LEU A 103 19.06 -9.48 -0.72
CA LEU A 103 17.76 -10.07 -0.41
C LEU A 103 16.67 -9.00 -0.22
N ILE A 104 17.01 -7.88 0.42
CA ILE A 104 16.09 -6.74 0.60
C ILE A 104 15.69 -6.15 -0.77
N LEU A 105 16.68 -5.88 -1.64
CA LEU A 105 16.43 -5.35 -2.98
C LEU A 105 15.61 -6.32 -3.84
N LEU A 106 15.94 -7.61 -3.80
CA LEU A 106 15.22 -8.66 -4.51
C LEU A 106 13.76 -8.76 -4.03
N ARG A 107 13.53 -8.66 -2.72
CA ARG A 107 12.18 -8.63 -2.15
C ARG A 107 11.37 -7.44 -2.67
N ILE A 108 11.93 -6.23 -2.66
CA ILE A 108 11.24 -5.03 -3.17
C ILE A 108 10.91 -5.19 -4.66
N PHE A 109 11.85 -5.74 -5.45
CA PHE A 109 11.64 -6.00 -6.87
C PHE A 109 10.49 -6.98 -7.11
N ILE A 110 10.49 -8.13 -6.42
CA ILE A 110 9.44 -9.14 -6.53
C ILE A 110 8.07 -8.56 -6.12
N LEU A 111 8.00 -7.83 -5.00
CA LEU A 111 6.77 -7.19 -4.55
C LEU A 111 6.24 -6.17 -5.57
N THR A 112 7.14 -5.40 -6.19
CA THR A 112 6.79 -4.44 -7.25
C THR A 112 6.17 -5.15 -8.45
N VAL A 113 6.80 -6.22 -8.93
CA VAL A 113 6.30 -7.01 -10.07
C VAL A 113 4.93 -7.62 -9.76
N ILE A 114 4.76 -8.19 -8.56
CA ILE A 114 3.48 -8.76 -8.12
C ILE A 114 2.39 -7.68 -8.11
N LYS A 115 2.69 -6.49 -7.58
CA LYS A 115 1.72 -5.39 -7.46
C LYS A 115 1.32 -4.81 -8.82
N ILE A 116 2.26 -4.71 -9.77
CA ILE A 116 1.97 -4.33 -11.16
C ILE A 116 1.04 -5.36 -11.81
N ASN A 117 1.36 -6.65 -11.66
CA ASN A 117 0.52 -7.73 -12.21
C ASN A 117 -0.89 -7.71 -11.60
N ASP A 118 -0.99 -7.49 -10.30
CA ASP A 118 -2.26 -7.38 -9.59
C ASP A 118 -3.13 -6.21 -10.08
N ASP A 119 -2.53 -5.06 -10.41
CA ASP A 119 -3.22 -3.91 -11.00
C ASP A 119 -3.75 -4.24 -12.41
N PHE A 120 -2.95 -4.93 -13.23
CA PHE A 120 -3.41 -5.41 -14.54
C PHE A 120 -4.55 -6.42 -14.44
N CYS A 121 -4.46 -7.39 -13.53
CA CYS A 121 -5.54 -8.35 -13.28
C CYS A 121 -6.81 -7.64 -12.85
N THR A 122 -6.71 -6.72 -11.89
CA THR A 122 -7.84 -5.91 -11.41
C THR A 122 -8.50 -5.19 -12.59
N LYS A 123 -7.73 -4.48 -13.41
CA LYS A 123 -8.25 -3.77 -14.59
C LYS A 123 -8.95 -4.68 -15.59
N ARG A 124 -8.46 -5.91 -15.79
CA ARG A 124 -9.09 -6.88 -16.69
C ARG A 124 -10.43 -7.33 -16.16
N ASP A 125 -10.51 -7.64 -14.87
CA ASP A 125 -11.72 -8.16 -14.23
C ASP A 125 -12.82 -7.09 -14.13
N PHE A 126 -12.46 -5.80 -14.12
CA PHE A 126 -13.40 -4.67 -14.19
C PHE A 126 -14.03 -4.41 -15.56
N LYS A 127 -13.47 -4.96 -16.64
CA LYS A 127 -13.95 -4.74 -18.01
C LYS A 127 -14.89 -5.84 -18.52
N GLN A 128 -15.18 -6.84 -17.69
CA GLN A 128 -16.21 -7.86 -17.94
C GLN A 128 -17.51 -7.46 -17.25
#